data_AF-A0A7W9Z6C6-F1
#
_entry.id   AF-A0A7W9Z6C6-F1
#
_cell.length_a   1.000
_cell.length_b   1.000
_cell.length_c   1.000
_cell.angle_alpha   90.00
_cell.angle_beta   90.00
_cell.angle_gamma   90.00
#
_symmetry.space_group_name_H-M   'P 1'
#
loop_
_entity.id
_entity.type
_entity.pdbx_description
1 polymer ?
#
loop_
_entity_poly.entity_id
_entity_poly.type
_entity_poly.pdbx_seq_one_letter_code
_entity_poly.pdbx_strand_id
1 'polypeptide(L)'
;MGVISEDHLEKVAGYASILLAVHERSKNHKIALAKVLEIPTQAFGFKQIGDETLKSGSSDWPSWAAAMGTRTLAKAKRNQTLKYFARASPLNHFIAEGVINVP
;
A
#
# COMPACT_ATOMS: atom_id res chain seq x y z
N MET A 1 10.74 -20.03 5.86
CA MET A 1 10.05 -18.74 5.81
C MET A 1 8.92 -18.85 4.80
N GLY A 2 7.71 -18.46 5.17
CA GLY A 2 6.65 -18.28 4.17
C GLY A 2 7.00 -17.06 3.32
N VAL A 3 6.97 -17.22 2.01
CA VAL A 3 7.15 -16.16 1.02
C VAL A 3 5.83 -16.05 0.26
N ILE A 4 5.40 -14.83 -0.03
CA ILE A 4 4.20 -14.60 -0.81
C ILE A 4 4.57 -14.56 -2.30
N SER A 5 3.61 -14.78 -3.18
CA SER A 5 3.84 -14.90 -4.62
C SER A 5 4.60 -13.69 -5.19
N GLU A 6 4.31 -12.49 -4.66
CA GLU A 6 4.92 -11.24 -5.06
C GLU A 6 6.44 -11.22 -4.84
N ASP A 7 6.95 -11.87 -3.79
CA ASP A 7 8.39 -11.94 -3.48
C ASP A 7 9.19 -12.64 -4.60
N HIS A 8 8.53 -13.54 -5.34
CA HIS A 8 9.09 -14.25 -6.48
C HIS A 8 8.84 -13.55 -7.80
N LEU A 9 7.64 -13.01 -7.97
CA LEU A 9 7.19 -12.43 -9.24
C LEU A 9 7.85 -11.09 -9.53
N GLU A 10 8.29 -10.33 -8.53
CA GLU A 10 8.88 -8.99 -8.74
C GLU A 10 10.11 -9.00 -9.66
N LYS A 11 10.82 -10.12 -9.74
CA LYS A 11 12.00 -10.31 -10.61
C LYS A 11 11.67 -10.85 -12.00
N VAL A 12 10.41 -11.24 -12.24
CA VAL A 12 9.97 -11.85 -13.49
C VAL A 12 9.63 -10.77 -14.52
N ALA A 13 10.09 -10.98 -15.75
CA ALA A 13 9.77 -10.10 -16.87
C ALA A 13 8.24 -9.96 -17.03
N GLY A 14 7.76 -8.72 -17.10
CA GLY A 14 6.34 -8.42 -17.27
C GLY A 14 5.53 -8.26 -15.98
N TYR A 15 6.09 -8.58 -14.80
CA TYR A 15 5.39 -8.38 -13.52
C TYR A 15 4.89 -6.94 -13.34
N ALA A 16 5.76 -5.96 -13.59
CA ALA A 16 5.41 -4.54 -13.51
C ALA A 16 4.22 -4.18 -14.41
N SER A 17 4.25 -4.65 -15.66
CA SER A 17 3.20 -4.38 -16.66
C SER A 17 1.86 -5.00 -16.25
N ILE A 18 1.88 -6.23 -15.72
CA ILE A 18 0.68 -6.91 -15.24
C ILE A 18 0.14 -6.19 -14.00
N LEU A 19 0.99 -5.86 -13.04
CA LEU A 19 0.59 -5.20 -11.81
C LEU A 19 -0.06 -3.83 -12.08
N LEU A 20 0.52 -3.02 -12.97
CA LEU A 20 -0.07 -1.76 -13.44
C LEU A 20 -1.39 -2.00 -14.19
N ALA A 21 -1.44 -3.01 -15.06
CA ALA A 21 -2.66 -3.36 -15.80
C ALA A 21 -3.82 -3.77 -14.88
N VAL A 22 -3.52 -4.46 -13.78
CA VAL A 22 -4.51 -4.83 -12.75
C VAL A 22 -4.93 -3.60 -11.94
N HIS A 23 -3.99 -2.75 -11.53
CA HIS A 23 -4.29 -1.48 -10.85
C HIS A 23 -5.28 -0.63 -11.64
N GLU A 24 -4.98 -0.36 -12.92
CA GLU A 24 -5.79 0.50 -13.78
C GLU A 24 -7.23 -0.03 -13.94
N ARG A 25 -7.39 -1.34 -14.07
CA ARG A 25 -8.71 -1.99 -14.17
C ARG A 25 -9.45 -2.04 -12.82
N SER A 26 -8.74 -1.88 -11.72
CA SER A 26 -9.31 -1.99 -10.37
C SER A 26 -9.83 -0.67 -9.80
N LYS A 27 -9.61 0.48 -10.46
CA LYS A 27 -9.96 1.83 -9.93
C LYS A 27 -11.41 1.97 -9.45
N ASN A 28 -12.36 1.28 -10.09
CA ASN A 28 -13.78 1.32 -9.73
C ASN A 28 -14.22 0.15 -8.82
N HIS A 29 -13.29 -0.73 -8.41
CA HIS A 29 -13.56 -1.94 -7.64
C HIS A 29 -12.75 -1.90 -6.35
N LYS A 30 -13.33 -1.31 -5.28
CA LYS A 30 -12.62 -1.02 -4.01
C LYS A 30 -11.82 -2.19 -3.45
N ILE A 31 -12.38 -3.41 -3.48
CA ILE A 31 -11.71 -4.59 -2.93
C ILE A 31 -10.52 -5.01 -3.81
N ALA A 32 -10.69 -5.03 -5.14
CA ALA A 32 -9.58 -5.35 -6.05
C ALA A 32 -8.47 -4.31 -5.95
N LEU A 33 -8.83 -3.02 -5.87
CA LEU A 33 -7.87 -1.93 -5.68
C LEU A 33 -7.12 -2.07 -4.35
N ALA A 34 -7.83 -2.39 -3.26
CA ALA A 34 -7.22 -2.64 -1.97
C ALA A 34 -6.19 -3.78 -2.04
N LYS A 35 -6.51 -4.90 -2.71
CA LYS A 35 -5.55 -6.02 -2.87
C LYS A 35 -4.28 -5.63 -3.62
N VAL A 36 -4.40 -4.76 -4.61
CA VAL A 36 -3.25 -4.22 -5.33
C VAL A 36 -2.41 -3.29 -4.43
N LEU A 37 -3.05 -2.42 -3.66
CA LEU A 37 -2.37 -1.46 -2.77
C LEU A 37 -1.75 -2.12 -1.51
N GLU A 38 -2.22 -3.31 -1.14
CA GLU A 38 -1.70 -4.11 -0.03
C GLU A 38 -0.29 -4.71 -0.34
N ILE A 39 0.06 -4.81 -1.62
CA ILE A 39 1.35 -5.33 -2.08
C ILE A 39 2.47 -4.36 -1.66
N PRO A 40 3.50 -4.81 -0.94
CA PRO A 40 4.50 -3.94 -0.35
C PRO A 40 5.62 -3.56 -1.31
N THR A 41 5.30 -3.28 -2.58
CA THR A 41 6.29 -2.81 -3.56
C THR A 41 6.35 -1.30 -3.58
N GLN A 42 7.58 -0.76 -3.64
CA GLN A 42 7.84 0.68 -3.81
C GLN A 42 8.33 0.99 -5.24
N ALA A 43 8.38 -0.01 -6.10
CA ALA A 43 8.83 0.09 -7.48
C ALA A 43 7.67 0.44 -8.43
N PHE A 44 7.98 0.58 -9.72
CA PHE A 44 7.00 0.70 -10.81
C PHE A 44 5.95 1.81 -10.66
N GLY A 45 6.24 2.86 -9.87
CA GLY A 45 5.30 3.96 -9.59
C GLY A 45 4.34 3.71 -8.42
N PHE A 46 4.37 2.53 -7.80
CA PHE A 46 3.47 2.17 -6.70
C PHE A 46 3.71 2.97 -5.44
N LYS A 47 4.94 3.45 -5.22
CA LYS A 47 5.22 4.38 -4.13
C LYS A 47 4.38 5.65 -4.25
N GLN A 48 4.34 6.26 -5.44
CA GLN A 48 3.58 7.48 -5.69
C GLN A 48 2.08 7.24 -5.57
N ILE A 49 1.58 6.14 -6.16
CA ILE A 49 0.16 5.74 -6.09
C ILE A 49 -0.29 5.54 -4.64
N GLY A 50 0.51 4.83 -3.84
CA GLY A 50 0.24 4.64 -2.41
C GLY A 50 0.28 5.96 -1.63
N ASP A 51 1.28 6.80 -1.86
CA ASP A 51 1.40 8.12 -1.23
C ASP A 51 0.20 9.02 -1.56
N GLU A 52 -0.29 9.01 -2.80
CA GLU A 52 -1.49 9.76 -3.23
C GLU A 52 -2.76 9.22 -2.57
N THR A 53 -2.90 7.90 -2.50
CA THR A 53 -4.04 7.24 -1.83
C THR A 53 -4.08 7.60 -0.34
N LEU A 54 -2.93 7.63 0.34
CA LEU A 54 -2.87 8.00 1.76
C LEU A 54 -3.14 9.49 2.01
N LYS A 55 -2.76 10.35 1.07
CA LYS A 55 -3.00 11.80 1.15
C LYS A 55 -4.45 12.21 0.93
N SER A 56 -5.28 11.36 0.34
CA SER A 56 -6.70 11.66 0.13
C SER A 56 -7.47 11.86 1.44
N GLY A 57 -6.95 11.33 2.55
CA GLY A 57 -7.63 11.33 3.86
C GLY A 57 -8.81 10.36 3.93
N SER A 58 -9.00 9.51 2.92
CA SER A 58 -10.03 8.47 2.94
C SER A 58 -9.81 7.49 4.09
N SER A 59 -10.90 6.91 4.58
CA SER A 59 -10.91 5.92 5.66
C SER A 59 -11.74 4.72 5.20
N ASP A 60 -11.17 3.96 4.28
CA ASP A 60 -11.80 2.83 3.59
C ASP A 60 -10.77 1.78 3.13
N TRP A 61 -11.25 0.69 2.52
CA TRP A 61 -10.39 -0.44 2.16
C TRP A 61 -9.13 -0.08 1.35
N PRO A 62 -9.20 0.72 0.26
CA PRO A 62 -8.01 1.14 -0.47
C PRO A 62 -6.99 1.91 0.39
N SER A 63 -7.46 2.84 1.21
CA SER A 63 -6.57 3.68 2.04
C SER A 63 -5.91 2.88 3.18
N TRP A 64 -6.62 1.93 3.79
CA TRP A 64 -6.05 1.02 4.79
C TRP A 64 -5.05 0.04 4.17
N ALA A 65 -5.36 -0.49 2.99
CA ALA A 65 -4.46 -1.37 2.27
C ALA A 65 -3.18 -0.64 1.83
N ALA A 66 -3.29 0.60 1.34
CA ALA A 66 -2.15 1.44 1.02
C ALA A 66 -1.25 1.66 2.26
N ALA A 67 -1.84 1.83 3.45
CA ALA A 67 -1.07 1.91 4.69
C ALA A 67 -0.28 0.62 4.93
N MET A 68 -0.90 -0.55 4.78
CA MET A 68 -0.20 -1.85 4.88
C MET A 68 0.90 -2.03 3.82
N GLY A 69 0.70 -1.50 2.61
CA GLY A 69 1.69 -1.50 1.53
C GLY A 69 2.97 -0.72 1.87
N THR A 70 2.91 0.21 2.83
CA THR A 70 4.10 0.96 3.27
C THR A 70 5.07 0.15 4.14
N ARG A 71 4.74 -1.09 4.52
CA ARG A 71 5.52 -1.85 5.52
C ARG A 71 6.99 -2.07 5.18
N THR A 72 7.35 -2.13 3.89
CA THR A 72 8.73 -2.26 3.39
C THR A 72 9.48 -0.93 3.26
N LEU A 73 8.83 0.21 3.48
CA LEU A 73 9.52 1.50 3.55
C LEU A 73 10.40 1.56 4.79
N ALA A 74 11.51 2.31 4.68
CA ALA A 74 12.35 2.63 5.83
C ALA A 74 11.51 3.22 6.97
N LYS A 75 11.70 2.71 8.19
CA LYS A 75 10.88 3.03 9.38
C LYS A 75 10.60 4.52 9.56
N ALA A 76 11.63 5.36 9.45
CA ALA A 76 11.47 6.81 9.57
C ALA A 76 10.51 7.39 8.51
N LYS A 77 10.63 6.93 7.25
CA LYS A 77 9.79 7.39 6.15
C LYS A 77 8.35 6.87 6.28
N ARG A 78 8.20 5.57 6.58
CA ARG A 78 6.92 4.93 6.86
C ARG A 78 6.16 5.68 7.95
N ASN A 79 6.80 5.91 9.09
CA ASN A 79 6.17 6.58 10.23
C ASN A 79 5.82 8.04 9.92
N GLN A 80 6.65 8.74 9.12
CA GLN A 80 6.31 10.09 8.67
C GLN A 80 5.02 10.09 7.83
N THR A 81 4.92 9.21 6.83
CA THR A 81 3.73 9.11 5.97
C THR A 81 2.49 8.74 6.80
N LEU A 82 2.60 7.71 7.64
CA LEU A 82 1.48 7.22 8.45
C LEU A 82 1.02 8.22 9.50
N LYS A 83 1.88 9.10 10.01
CA LYS A 83 1.50 10.17 10.96
C LYS A 83 0.47 11.13 10.37
N TYR A 84 0.54 11.44 9.07
CA TYR A 84 -0.45 12.28 8.42
C TYR A 84 -1.75 11.52 8.17
N PHE A 85 -1.65 10.30 7.64
CA PHE A 85 -2.80 9.41 7.40
C PHE A 85 -3.60 9.13 8.68
N ALA A 86 -2.93 8.88 9.81
CA ALA A 86 -3.53 8.61 11.12
C ALA A 86 -4.38 9.77 11.67
N ARG A 87 -4.19 11.00 11.18
CA ARG A 87 -4.95 12.17 11.63
C ARG A 87 -6.31 12.32 10.92
N ALA A 88 -6.54 11.58 9.84
CA ALA A 88 -7.74 11.72 9.04
C ALA A 88 -8.98 11.07 9.67
N SER A 89 -8.82 9.98 10.45
CA SER A 89 -9.92 9.34 11.17
C SER A 89 -9.41 8.46 12.32
N PRO A 90 -10.24 8.14 13.34
CA PRO A 90 -9.90 7.18 14.39
C PRO A 90 -9.55 5.79 13.85
N LEU A 91 -10.19 5.36 12.76
CA LEU A 91 -9.92 4.05 12.16
C LEU A 91 -8.58 4.04 11.41
N ASN A 92 -8.23 5.14 10.72
CA ASN A 92 -6.91 5.30 10.11
C ASN A 92 -5.81 5.32 11.18
N HIS A 93 -6.08 5.94 12.34
CA HIS A 93 -5.17 5.90 13.47
C HIS A 93 -4.90 4.46 13.93
N PHE A 94 -5.96 3.69 14.17
CA PHE A 94 -5.84 2.28 14.59
C PHE A 94 -5.04 1.44 13.58
N ILE A 95 -5.33 1.58 12.28
CA ILE A 95 -4.59 0.88 11.23
C ILE A 95 -3.11 1.32 11.22
N ALA A 96 -2.84 2.63 11.32
CA ALA A 96 -1.48 3.15 11.32
C ALA A 96 -0.64 2.62 12.50
N GLU A 97 -1.22 2.50 13.69
CA GLU A 97 -0.54 1.92 14.87
C GLU A 97 -0.12 0.46 14.63
N GLY A 98 -0.95 -0.31 13.92
CA GLY A 98 -0.62 -1.68 13.51
C GLY A 98 0.57 -1.75 12.55
N VAL A 99 0.74 -0.76 11.67
CA VAL A 99 1.81 -0.76 10.65
C VAL A 99 3.11 -0.14 11.14
N ILE A 100 3.04 0.92 11.96
CA ILE A 100 4.22 1.64 12.48
C ILE A 100 5.19 0.70 13.22
N ASN A 101 4.66 -0.34 13.85
CA ASN A 101 5.41 -1.30 14.65
C ASN A 101 5.86 -2.56 13.89
N VAL A 102 5.51 -2.68 12.60
CA VAL A 102 6.01 -3.80 11.78
C VAL A 102 7.54 -3.71 11.68
N PRO A 103 8.28 -4.82 11.82
CA PRO A 103 9.74 -4.86 11.70
C PRO A 103 10.27 -4.15 10.45
#